data_AF-A0A914PXT3-F1
#
_entry.id   AF-A0A914PXT3-F1
#
_cell.length_a   1.000
_cell.length_b   1.000
_cell.length_c   1.000
_cell.angle_alpha   90.00
_cell.angle_beta   90.00
_cell.angle_gamma   90.00
#
_symmetry.space_group_name_H-M   'P 1'
#
loop_
_entity.id
_entity.type
_entity.pdbx_description
1 polymer ?
#
loop_
_entity_poly.entity_id
_entity_poly.type
_entity_poly.pdbx_seq_one_letter_code
_entity_poly.pdbx_strand_id
1 'polypeptide(L)'
;MSSANLFNKFKDLAFETEKPLIIINNVNKLKGLAPLIIQRIIDPDTAPSKNATLILTASGIKFPPKMETKKQCEIFVRKYLLDTWSSDDLSEEQTEPIISRCAGIVICSEFNKELNDNFFGQHIAYSMVGQAIEQHLESLNPNKALALAFLGGTGRGKTYLTTLLAKTLFKDGEKSQFYHKYIGIDRLLDDESEARDFAAKCHQVEICQYHISSRNVKFSTEISKFLVLTEAAFFTNDSFGKFQLDGILPKKDLVTQIRESLTKCAHSVFVFDEMDKFPRVVIDSLLEFIDYDAKIYGKHNSRKAVFIFLSNSATRIIDGEVYKHIWENQKSRTSLRYENLKTILREAAFNDGSKFSGLRQSEIVRKSLINYYIPFLPLEKVHVIQCINAYIKKYNENKNPNKSDLKLSEEERQRITNEMEYSPQENPIFSKQGCKTVEEVVTTANFKY
;
A
#
# COMPACT_ATOMS: atom_id res chain seq x y z
N MET A 1 -11.32 15.27 -27.51
CA MET A 1 -12.51 16.12 -27.78
C MET A 1 -12.04 17.33 -28.56
N SER A 2 -12.78 17.80 -29.55
CA SER A 2 -12.55 19.15 -30.09
C SER A 2 -12.80 20.18 -28.98
N SER A 3 -12.06 21.28 -29.00
CA SER A 3 -12.19 22.39 -28.03
C SER A 3 -13.63 22.89 -27.92
N ALA A 4 -14.36 22.98 -29.04
CA ALA A 4 -15.77 23.37 -29.08
C ALA A 4 -16.73 22.40 -28.37
N ASN A 5 -16.46 21.09 -28.37
CA ASN A 5 -17.32 20.10 -27.70
C ASN A 5 -17.14 20.08 -26.17
N LEU A 6 -16.05 20.66 -25.65
CA LEU A 6 -15.75 20.67 -24.21
C LEU A 6 -16.68 21.61 -23.44
N PHE A 7 -16.93 22.79 -23.97
CA PHE A 7 -17.76 23.80 -23.31
C PHE A 7 -19.24 23.38 -23.23
N ASN A 8 -19.79 22.84 -24.32
CA ASN A 8 -21.18 22.38 -24.34
C ASN A 8 -21.39 21.19 -23.39
N LYS A 9 -20.47 20.22 -23.40
CA LYS A 9 -20.51 19.08 -22.47
C LYS A 9 -20.38 19.52 -21.00
N PHE A 10 -19.58 20.55 -20.73
CA PHE A 10 -19.47 21.13 -19.39
C PHE A 10 -20.78 21.78 -18.96
N LYS A 11 -21.43 22.53 -19.86
CA LYS A 11 -22.72 23.18 -19.60
C LYS A 11 -23.82 22.16 -19.30
N ASP A 12 -23.85 21.04 -20.03
CA ASP A 12 -24.81 19.96 -19.82
C ASP A 12 -24.59 19.28 -18.44
N LEU A 13 -23.35 18.94 -18.11
CA LEU A 13 -22.98 18.32 -16.81
C LEU A 13 -23.21 19.24 -15.60
N ALA A 14 -23.02 20.55 -15.79
CA ALA A 14 -23.27 21.56 -14.76
C ALA A 14 -24.78 21.74 -14.47
N PHE A 15 -25.66 21.44 -15.44
CA PHE A 15 -27.11 21.57 -15.29
C PHE A 15 -27.73 20.41 -14.49
N GLU A 16 -27.09 19.25 -14.47
CA GLU A 16 -27.62 18.03 -13.85
C GLU A 16 -27.26 17.85 -12.35
N THR A 17 -26.36 18.66 -11.78
CA THR A 17 -25.83 18.41 -10.42
C THR A 17 -25.79 19.66 -9.53
N GLU A 18 -26.35 19.59 -8.31
CA GLU A 18 -26.44 20.74 -7.37
C GLU A 18 -25.08 21.23 -6.82
N LYS A 19 -24.01 20.43 -6.94
CA LYS A 19 -22.60 20.81 -6.67
C LYS A 19 -21.67 20.04 -7.62
N PRO A 20 -21.39 20.55 -8.83
CA PRO A 20 -20.70 19.78 -9.85
C PRO A 20 -19.23 19.56 -9.48
N LEU A 21 -18.80 18.31 -9.31
CA LEU A 21 -17.39 17.94 -9.42
C LEU A 21 -17.15 17.53 -10.87
N ILE A 22 -16.34 18.28 -11.59
CA ILE A 22 -16.12 18.07 -13.02
C ILE A 22 -14.63 17.79 -13.26
N ILE A 23 -14.34 16.63 -13.84
CA ILE A 23 -12.97 16.19 -14.14
C ILE A 23 -12.73 16.34 -15.64
N ILE A 24 -11.77 17.19 -16.02
CA ILE A 24 -11.29 17.31 -17.40
C ILE A 24 -9.98 16.54 -17.53
N ASN A 25 -10.05 15.41 -18.23
CA ASN A 25 -8.91 14.54 -18.40
C ASN A 25 -7.99 14.93 -19.56
N ASN A 26 -6.68 14.76 -19.35
CA ASN A 26 -5.64 14.97 -20.35
C ASN A 26 -5.60 16.39 -20.94
N VAL A 27 -5.64 17.41 -20.08
CA VAL A 27 -5.63 18.81 -20.50
C VAL A 27 -4.46 19.15 -21.40
N ASN A 28 -3.29 18.54 -21.16
CA ASN A 28 -2.08 18.69 -21.96
C ASN A 28 -2.18 18.17 -23.40
N LYS A 29 -3.29 17.53 -23.80
CA LYS A 29 -3.53 17.09 -25.19
C LYS A 29 -4.47 18.01 -25.96
N LEU A 30 -5.02 19.05 -25.32
CA LEU A 30 -5.92 20.01 -25.95
C LEU A 30 -5.13 21.02 -26.81
N LYS A 31 -5.75 21.52 -27.89
CA LYS A 31 -5.15 22.46 -28.86
C LYS A 31 -6.14 23.58 -29.25
N GLY A 32 -5.64 24.63 -29.89
CA GLY A 32 -6.45 25.78 -30.36
C GLY A 32 -7.03 26.58 -29.18
N LEU A 33 -8.29 27.02 -29.27
CA LEU A 33 -9.01 27.82 -28.26
C LEU A 33 -9.20 27.17 -26.86
N ALA A 34 -8.62 26.00 -26.59
CA ALA A 34 -8.82 25.30 -25.32
C ALA A 34 -8.45 26.11 -24.06
N PRO A 35 -7.33 26.86 -24.01
CA PRO A 35 -6.99 27.69 -22.86
C PRO A 35 -8.07 28.76 -22.56
N LEU A 36 -8.58 29.44 -23.60
CA LEU A 36 -9.67 30.42 -23.46
C LEU A 36 -10.96 29.80 -22.92
N ILE A 37 -11.29 28.59 -23.39
CA ILE A 37 -12.49 27.89 -22.94
C ILE A 37 -12.36 27.50 -21.47
N ILE A 38 -11.19 27.01 -21.06
CA ILE A 38 -10.93 26.64 -19.66
C ILE A 38 -10.91 27.88 -18.76
N GLN A 39 -10.34 29.00 -19.23
CA GLN A 39 -10.41 30.28 -18.53
C GLN A 39 -11.87 30.67 -18.25
N ARG A 40 -12.75 30.62 -19.25
CA ARG A 40 -14.18 30.93 -19.09
C ARG A 40 -14.92 29.97 -18.16
N ILE A 41 -14.48 28.72 -18.06
CA ILE A 41 -15.07 27.73 -17.14
C ILE A 41 -14.68 28.02 -15.69
N ILE A 42 -13.45 28.50 -15.45
CA ILE A 42 -12.89 28.73 -14.11
C ILE A 42 -13.19 30.15 -13.60
N ASP A 43 -13.42 31.10 -14.51
CA ASP A 43 -13.66 32.49 -14.17
C ASP A 43 -14.97 32.66 -13.38
N PRO A 44 -14.93 33.17 -12.13
CA PRO A 44 -16.08 33.17 -11.22
C PRO A 44 -17.26 34.05 -11.70
N ASP A 45 -17.00 35.00 -12.59
CA ASP A 45 -18.01 35.90 -13.12
C ASP A 45 -18.71 35.32 -14.35
N THR A 46 -17.98 34.53 -15.13
CA THR A 46 -18.46 33.97 -16.41
C THR A 46 -18.67 32.46 -16.41
N ALA A 47 -18.30 31.77 -15.31
CA ALA A 47 -18.44 30.34 -15.16
C ALA A 47 -19.92 29.90 -15.26
N PRO A 48 -20.23 28.88 -16.07
CA PRO A 48 -21.58 28.32 -16.17
C PRO A 48 -22.15 27.82 -14.84
N SER A 49 -21.27 27.43 -13.89
CA SER A 49 -21.63 27.08 -12.53
C SER A 49 -20.62 27.64 -11.54
N LYS A 50 -21.04 28.64 -10.75
CA LYS A 50 -20.17 29.38 -9.81
C LYS A 50 -19.67 28.54 -8.62
N ASN A 51 -20.28 27.36 -8.38
CA ASN A 51 -19.97 26.48 -7.25
C ASN A 51 -19.40 25.12 -7.69
N ALA A 52 -19.01 24.98 -8.96
CA ALA A 52 -18.41 23.75 -9.46
C ALA A 52 -16.95 23.61 -9.00
N THR A 53 -16.57 22.41 -8.57
CA THR A 53 -15.16 22.04 -8.36
C THR A 53 -14.62 21.44 -9.64
N LEU A 54 -13.59 22.06 -10.21
CA LEU A 54 -12.96 21.59 -11.44
C LEU A 54 -11.63 20.88 -11.13
N ILE A 55 -11.47 19.65 -11.60
CA ILE A 55 -10.19 18.92 -11.55
C ILE A 55 -9.67 18.78 -12.97
N LEU A 56 -8.44 19.26 -13.20
CA LEU A 56 -7.74 19.14 -14.47
C LEU A 56 -6.65 18.06 -14.32
N THR A 57 -6.71 17.00 -15.11
CA THR A 57 -5.65 15.96 -15.11
C THR A 57 -4.79 16.07 -16.35
N ALA A 58 -3.49 15.83 -16.20
CA ALA A 58 -2.53 15.79 -17.31
C ALA A 58 -1.77 14.46 -17.26
N SER A 59 -1.60 13.80 -18.41
CA SER A 59 -0.94 12.48 -18.49
C SER A 59 0.30 12.53 -19.37
N GLY A 60 1.24 11.62 -19.12
CA GLY A 60 2.46 11.50 -19.91
C GLY A 60 3.55 12.53 -19.60
N ILE A 61 3.42 13.26 -18.49
CA ILE A 61 4.45 14.19 -18.00
C ILE A 61 5.61 13.36 -17.41
N LYS A 62 6.82 13.53 -17.95
CA LYS A 62 8.05 12.96 -17.39
C LYS A 62 8.70 13.98 -16.46
N PHE A 63 8.58 13.77 -15.15
CA PHE A 63 9.21 14.64 -14.17
C PHE A 63 10.73 14.42 -14.13
N PRO A 64 11.54 15.49 -13.99
CA PRO A 64 12.98 15.35 -13.79
C PRO A 64 13.30 14.73 -12.42
N PRO A 65 14.41 13.99 -12.29
CA PRO A 65 14.72 13.18 -11.10
C PRO A 65 14.97 13.97 -9.81
N LYS A 66 15.19 15.29 -9.90
CA LYS A 66 15.46 16.17 -8.74
C LYS A 66 14.35 17.19 -8.53
N MET A 67 13.20 16.73 -8.05
CA MET A 67 12.18 17.60 -7.47
C MET A 67 12.00 17.23 -6.00
N GLU A 68 12.19 18.21 -5.13
CA GLU A 68 12.20 18.06 -3.67
C GLU A 68 11.11 18.88 -2.99
N THR A 69 10.48 19.82 -3.69
CA THR A 69 9.43 20.66 -3.12
C THR A 69 8.21 20.78 -4.03
N LYS A 70 7.04 20.92 -3.42
CA LYS A 70 5.79 21.27 -4.11
C LYS A 70 5.98 22.45 -5.08
N LYS A 71 6.73 23.47 -4.66
CA LYS A 71 7.02 24.68 -5.43
C LYS A 71 7.82 24.40 -6.71
N GLN A 72 8.84 23.53 -6.65
CA GLN A 72 9.59 23.13 -7.85
C GLN A 72 8.72 22.37 -8.85
N CYS A 73 7.79 21.55 -8.35
CA CYS A 73 6.86 20.83 -9.21
C CYS A 73 5.80 21.74 -9.82
N GLU A 74 5.22 22.67 -9.06
CA GLU A 74 4.31 23.71 -9.59
C GLU A 74 4.97 24.50 -10.73
N ILE A 75 6.23 24.93 -10.53
CA ILE A 75 7.01 25.66 -11.55
C ILE A 75 7.18 24.80 -12.81
N PHE A 76 7.49 23.51 -12.66
CA PHE A 76 7.68 22.63 -13.80
C PHE A 76 6.41 22.28 -14.54
N VAL A 77 5.32 21.96 -13.84
CA VAL A 77 4.03 21.68 -14.46
C VAL A 77 3.53 22.93 -15.19
N ARG A 78 3.69 24.11 -14.59
CA ARG A 78 3.39 25.39 -15.25
C ARG A 78 4.18 25.55 -16.54
N LYS A 79 5.49 25.34 -16.51
CA LYS A 79 6.35 25.41 -17.71
C LYS A 79 5.97 24.38 -18.77
N TYR A 80 5.76 23.13 -18.37
CA TYR A 80 5.37 22.06 -19.28
C TYR A 80 4.03 22.36 -19.97
N LEU A 81 3.04 22.89 -19.23
CA LEU A 81 1.77 23.29 -19.81
C LEU A 81 1.93 24.47 -20.76
N LEU A 82 2.77 25.45 -20.46
CA LEU A 82 3.09 26.56 -21.37
C LEU A 82 3.67 26.04 -22.70
N ASP A 83 4.60 25.09 -22.61
CA ASP A 83 5.25 24.50 -23.79
C ASP A 83 4.29 23.62 -24.61
N THR A 84 3.23 23.08 -23.99
CA THR A 84 2.35 22.08 -24.62
C THR A 84 0.99 22.65 -25.08
N TRP A 85 0.45 23.65 -24.38
CA TRP A 85 -0.78 24.36 -24.77
C TRP A 85 -0.48 25.46 -25.79
N SER A 86 -0.02 25.05 -26.97
CA SER A 86 0.04 25.94 -28.13
C SER A 86 -1.39 26.25 -28.61
N SER A 87 -1.77 27.52 -28.60
CA SER A 87 -3.00 28.02 -29.21
C SER A 87 -2.64 28.85 -30.42
N ASP A 88 -3.21 28.53 -31.58
CA ASP A 88 -3.02 29.33 -32.80
C ASP A 88 -3.66 30.73 -32.69
N ASP A 89 -4.57 30.90 -31.71
CA ASP A 89 -5.38 32.09 -31.50
C ASP A 89 -4.95 32.97 -30.30
N LEU A 90 -3.96 32.54 -29.50
CA LEU A 90 -3.52 33.27 -28.30
C LEU A 90 -2.00 33.42 -28.31
N SER A 91 -1.52 34.61 -27.94
CA SER A 91 -0.10 34.80 -27.68
C SER A 91 0.35 34.11 -26.38
N GLU A 92 1.66 33.92 -26.24
CA GLU A 92 2.28 33.40 -25.02
C GLU A 92 1.94 34.28 -23.80
N GLU A 93 1.99 35.61 -23.97
CA GLU A 93 1.63 36.60 -22.93
C GLU A 93 0.16 36.49 -22.48
N GLN A 94 -0.74 36.06 -23.37
CA GLN A 94 -2.15 35.85 -23.03
C GLN A 94 -2.40 34.48 -22.41
N THR A 95 -1.61 33.47 -22.78
CA THR A 95 -1.74 32.09 -22.30
C THR A 95 -1.15 31.90 -20.90
N GLU A 96 -0.07 32.61 -20.58
CA GLU A 96 0.62 32.55 -19.30
C GLU A 96 -0.26 32.81 -18.06
N PRO A 97 -1.07 33.90 -18.00
CA PRO A 97 -1.93 34.16 -16.84
C PRO A 97 -3.04 33.12 -16.68
N ILE A 98 -3.52 32.51 -17.78
CA ILE A 98 -4.53 31.44 -17.76
C ILE A 98 -3.95 30.19 -17.13
N ILE A 99 -2.75 29.78 -17.56
CA ILE A 99 -2.06 28.61 -17.02
C ILE A 99 -1.67 28.85 -15.55
N SER A 100 -1.23 30.07 -15.21
CA SER A 100 -0.90 30.43 -13.83
C SER A 100 -2.09 30.26 -12.87
N ARG A 101 -3.30 30.61 -13.31
CA ARG A 101 -4.54 30.39 -12.54
C ARG A 101 -4.91 28.91 -12.43
N CYS A 102 -4.78 28.13 -13.52
CA CYS A 102 -5.05 26.70 -13.52
C CYS A 102 -4.06 25.92 -12.63
N ALA A 103 -2.81 26.36 -12.58
CA ALA A 103 -1.73 25.77 -11.78
C ALA A 103 -1.79 26.15 -10.29
N GLY A 104 -2.76 26.97 -9.84
CA GLY A 104 -2.91 27.32 -8.43
C GLY A 104 -3.22 26.13 -7.50
N ILE A 105 -3.64 24.99 -8.07
CA ILE A 105 -3.93 23.74 -7.35
C ILE A 105 -3.33 22.55 -8.13
N VAL A 106 -2.00 22.51 -8.30
CA VAL A 106 -1.32 21.32 -8.85
C VAL A 106 -1.10 20.29 -7.74
N ILE A 107 -1.57 19.06 -7.95
CA ILE A 107 -1.25 17.89 -7.11
C ILE A 107 -0.08 17.16 -7.75
N CYS A 108 1.12 17.35 -7.19
CA CYS A 108 2.30 16.61 -7.59
C CYS A 108 2.42 15.36 -6.73
N SER A 109 2.30 14.17 -7.33
CA SER A 109 2.43 12.93 -6.57
C SER A 109 3.91 12.61 -6.31
N GLU A 110 4.37 12.89 -5.09
CA GLU A 110 5.65 12.41 -4.52
C GLU A 110 5.81 10.88 -4.64
N PHE A 111 4.69 10.18 -4.80
CA PHE A 111 4.58 8.74 -5.05
C PHE A 111 5.54 8.21 -6.12
N ASN A 112 5.59 8.85 -7.30
CA ASN A 112 6.40 8.36 -8.43
C ASN A 112 7.91 8.40 -8.15
N LYS A 113 8.37 9.38 -7.37
CA LYS A 113 9.78 9.51 -6.99
C LYS A 113 10.16 8.45 -5.98
N GLU A 114 9.38 8.29 -4.90
CA GLU A 114 9.66 7.31 -3.86
C GLU A 114 9.60 5.87 -4.41
N LEU A 115 8.73 5.60 -5.39
CA LEU A 115 8.69 4.33 -6.12
C LEU A 115 9.94 4.05 -6.95
N ASN A 116 10.37 4.99 -7.79
CA ASN A 116 11.53 4.79 -8.67
C ASN A 116 12.83 4.65 -7.88
N ASP A 117 12.94 5.37 -6.76
CA ASP A 117 14.17 5.41 -5.96
C ASP A 117 14.27 4.27 -4.94
N ASN A 118 13.17 3.58 -4.60
CA ASN A 118 13.15 2.64 -3.47
C ASN A 118 12.32 1.37 -3.66
N PHE A 119 11.57 1.21 -4.76
CA PHE A 119 10.72 0.04 -5.01
C PHE A 119 11.15 -0.71 -6.28
N PHE A 120 11.98 -1.74 -6.08
CA PHE A 120 12.71 -2.39 -7.17
C PHE A 120 12.13 -3.75 -7.60
N GLY A 121 12.18 -4.04 -8.89
CA GLY A 121 11.86 -5.36 -9.44
C GLY A 121 10.39 -5.76 -9.39
N GLN A 122 9.48 -4.83 -9.10
CA GLN A 122 8.03 -5.06 -8.90
C GLN A 122 7.16 -4.29 -9.90
N HIS A 123 7.51 -4.34 -11.19
CA HIS A 123 6.83 -3.59 -12.25
C HIS A 123 5.34 -3.95 -12.39
N ILE A 124 4.98 -5.22 -12.16
CA ILE A 124 3.59 -5.68 -12.18
C ILE A 124 2.82 -5.10 -10.99
N ALA A 125 3.34 -5.25 -9.77
CA ALA A 125 2.64 -4.82 -8.56
C ALA A 125 2.42 -3.31 -8.56
N TYR A 126 3.44 -2.53 -8.90
CA TYR A 126 3.31 -1.07 -8.98
C TYR A 126 2.23 -0.65 -9.98
N SER A 127 2.31 -1.14 -11.23
CA SER A 127 1.36 -0.77 -12.28
C SER A 127 -0.09 -1.14 -11.91
N MET A 128 -0.30 -2.32 -11.34
CA MET A 128 -1.64 -2.78 -10.98
C MET A 128 -2.22 -2.00 -9.80
N VAL A 129 -1.44 -1.77 -8.74
CA VAL A 129 -1.91 -1.02 -7.56
C VAL A 129 -2.23 0.41 -7.94
N GLY A 130 -1.35 1.08 -8.69
CA GLY A 130 -1.59 2.44 -9.16
C GLY A 130 -2.89 2.55 -9.95
N GLN A 131 -3.06 1.69 -10.96
CA GLN A 131 -4.27 1.68 -11.79
C GLN A 131 -5.54 1.35 -11.01
N ALA A 132 -5.50 0.35 -10.12
CA ALA A 132 -6.66 -0.07 -9.35
C ALA A 132 -7.13 1.00 -8.36
N ILE A 133 -6.18 1.66 -7.68
CA ILE A 133 -6.49 2.75 -6.75
C ILE A 133 -7.02 3.97 -7.50
N GLU A 134 -6.36 4.38 -8.58
CA GLU A 134 -6.79 5.53 -9.40
C GLU A 134 -8.22 5.33 -9.91
N GLN A 135 -8.50 4.19 -10.55
CA GLN A 135 -9.84 3.87 -11.05
C GLN A 135 -10.90 3.82 -9.94
N HIS A 136 -10.54 3.34 -8.74
CA HIS A 136 -11.47 3.27 -7.63
C HIS A 136 -11.79 4.65 -7.04
N LEU A 137 -10.78 5.52 -6.91
CA LEU A 137 -10.94 6.89 -6.41
C LEU A 137 -11.68 7.78 -7.42
N GLU A 138 -11.51 7.56 -8.71
CA GLU A 138 -12.23 8.27 -9.78
C GLU A 138 -13.71 7.87 -9.86
N SER A 139 -14.06 6.68 -9.36
CA SER A 139 -15.44 6.21 -9.38
C SER A 139 -16.30 6.99 -8.38
N LEU A 140 -17.28 7.73 -8.89
CA LEU A 140 -18.22 8.47 -8.03
C LEU A 140 -19.07 7.52 -7.16
N ASN A 141 -19.44 6.37 -7.73
CA ASN A 141 -20.31 5.35 -7.14
C ASN A 141 -19.76 3.93 -7.41
N PRO A 142 -18.67 3.50 -6.76
CA PRO A 142 -18.19 2.13 -6.86
C PRO A 142 -19.26 1.16 -6.35
N ASN A 143 -19.39 0.00 -6.98
CA ASN A 143 -20.41 -0.99 -6.61
C ASN A 143 -20.07 -1.75 -5.33
N LYS A 144 -18.79 -1.81 -4.96
CA LYS A 144 -18.26 -2.43 -3.74
C LYS A 144 -16.89 -1.84 -3.39
N ALA A 145 -16.41 -2.13 -2.19
CA ALA A 145 -15.06 -1.76 -1.75
C ALA A 145 -13.98 -2.35 -2.69
N LEU A 146 -12.85 -1.66 -2.83
CA LEU A 146 -11.69 -2.21 -3.52
C LEU A 146 -10.95 -3.18 -2.61
N ALA A 147 -10.86 -4.45 -3.01
CA ALA A 147 -10.11 -5.47 -2.29
C ALA A 147 -8.89 -5.96 -3.10
N LEU A 148 -7.69 -5.74 -2.58
CA LEU A 148 -6.42 -6.11 -3.19
C LEU A 148 -5.73 -7.18 -2.35
N ALA A 149 -5.21 -8.24 -2.97
CA ALA A 149 -4.42 -9.27 -2.29
C ALA A 149 -2.98 -9.26 -2.80
N PHE A 150 -2.02 -8.87 -1.96
CA PHE A 150 -0.59 -8.85 -2.27
C PHE A 150 0.02 -10.19 -1.87
N LEU A 151 0.50 -10.95 -2.86
CA LEU A 151 0.99 -12.32 -2.70
C LEU A 151 2.48 -12.41 -3.03
N GLY A 152 3.25 -13.18 -2.27
CA GLY A 152 4.65 -13.47 -2.58
C GLY A 152 5.54 -13.46 -1.34
N GLY A 153 6.82 -13.76 -1.51
CA GLY A 153 7.75 -13.98 -0.38
C GLY A 153 8.03 -12.74 0.49
N THR A 154 8.71 -12.98 1.61
CA THR A 154 9.14 -11.92 2.53
C THR A 154 10.21 -11.02 1.90
N GLY A 155 10.31 -9.78 2.36
CA GLY A 155 11.33 -8.82 1.92
C GLY A 155 11.24 -8.33 0.47
N ARG A 156 10.13 -8.59 -0.23
CA ARG A 156 9.89 -8.17 -1.63
C ARG A 156 9.19 -6.81 -1.78
N GLY A 157 8.77 -6.20 -0.66
CA GLY A 157 8.19 -4.85 -0.63
C GLY A 157 6.66 -4.76 -0.49
N LYS A 158 5.95 -5.84 -0.09
CA LYS A 158 4.50 -5.81 0.17
C LYS A 158 4.09 -4.70 1.12
N THR A 159 4.63 -4.72 2.34
CA THR A 159 4.39 -3.72 3.38
C THR A 159 4.94 -2.35 2.99
N TYR A 160 6.07 -2.31 2.27
CA TYR A 160 6.64 -1.05 1.79
C TYR A 160 5.67 -0.32 0.85
N LEU A 161 5.03 -1.05 -0.08
CA LEU A 161 4.07 -0.46 -1.00
C LEU A 161 2.81 0.05 -0.28
N THR A 162 2.34 -0.62 0.78
CA THR A 162 1.20 -0.10 1.57
C THR A 162 1.56 1.15 2.36
N THR A 163 2.77 1.20 2.94
CA THR A 163 3.27 2.41 3.62
C THR A 163 3.37 3.59 2.65
N LEU A 164 3.88 3.33 1.44
CA LEU A 164 4.00 4.34 0.39
C LEU A 164 2.63 4.83 -0.10
N LEU A 165 1.69 3.91 -0.27
CA LEU A 165 0.31 4.24 -0.59
C LEU A 165 -0.32 5.11 0.51
N ALA A 166 -0.11 4.77 1.79
CA ALA A 166 -0.62 5.55 2.92
C ALA A 166 -0.11 6.99 2.89
N LYS A 167 1.20 7.20 2.69
CA LYS A 167 1.81 8.54 2.56
C LYS A 167 1.26 9.34 1.38
N THR A 168 0.85 8.65 0.32
CA THR A 168 0.31 9.28 -0.89
C THR A 168 -1.15 9.67 -0.71
N LEU A 169 -1.95 8.82 -0.06
CA LEU A 169 -3.38 9.04 0.14
C LEU A 169 -3.69 9.95 1.34
N PHE A 170 -2.82 9.97 2.36
CA PHE A 170 -3.06 10.69 3.60
C PHE A 170 -1.87 11.56 3.99
N LYS A 171 -2.15 12.79 4.42
CA LYS A 171 -1.13 13.74 4.90
C LYS A 171 -0.23 13.17 6.00
N ASP A 172 -0.82 12.42 6.93
CA ASP A 172 -0.10 11.82 8.06
C ASP A 172 0.38 10.40 7.78
N GLY A 173 0.26 9.93 6.52
CA GLY A 173 0.64 8.59 6.10
C GLY A 173 -0.03 7.50 6.95
N GLU A 174 0.79 6.59 7.47
CA GLU A 174 0.32 5.49 8.33
C GLU A 174 -0.22 5.94 9.68
N LYS A 175 0.05 7.19 10.10
CA LYS A 175 -0.49 7.76 11.35
C LYS A 175 -1.89 8.37 11.16
N SER A 176 -2.40 8.38 9.93
CA SER A 176 -3.75 8.84 9.63
C SER A 176 -4.80 8.02 10.38
N GLN A 177 -5.77 8.68 11.00
CA GLN A 177 -6.94 8.01 11.60
C GLN A 177 -7.82 7.23 10.60
N PHE A 178 -7.53 7.36 9.30
CA PHE A 178 -8.23 6.68 8.21
C PHE A 178 -7.37 5.59 7.55
N TYR A 179 -6.16 5.35 8.04
CA TYR A 179 -5.32 4.22 7.65
C TYR A 179 -5.19 3.27 8.84
N HIS A 180 -5.65 2.04 8.65
CA HIS A 180 -5.66 1.03 9.71
C HIS A 180 -4.83 -0.16 9.27
N LYS A 181 -3.86 -0.56 10.08
CA LYS A 181 -3.04 -1.74 9.84
C LYS A 181 -3.26 -2.76 10.95
N TYR A 182 -3.70 -3.95 10.57
CA TYR A 182 -3.86 -5.12 11.42
C TYR A 182 -2.79 -6.14 11.05
N ILE A 183 -2.17 -6.77 12.04
CA ILE A 183 -1.12 -7.77 11.83
C ILE A 183 -1.63 -9.11 12.35
N GLY A 184 -1.54 -10.14 11.51
CA GLY A 184 -1.91 -11.50 11.86
C GLY A 184 -0.89 -12.08 12.83
N ILE A 185 -1.21 -12.07 14.11
CA ILE A 185 -0.43 -12.79 15.12
C ILE A 185 -0.99 -14.21 15.18
N ASP A 186 -0.11 -15.21 15.16
CA ASP A 186 -0.40 -16.66 15.04
C ASP A 186 -1.39 -17.24 16.08
N ARG A 187 -1.98 -16.43 16.97
CA ARG A 187 -3.05 -16.83 17.89
C ARG A 187 -4.00 -15.67 18.19
N LEU A 188 -4.99 -15.50 17.35
CA LEU A 188 -6.28 -14.94 17.76
C LEU A 188 -7.10 -16.13 18.26
N LEU A 189 -7.33 -16.21 19.57
CA LEU A 189 -8.12 -17.29 20.18
C LEU A 189 -9.57 -17.19 19.68
N ASP A 190 -10.10 -18.29 19.16
CA ASP A 190 -11.38 -18.31 18.45
C ASP A 190 -12.58 -18.18 19.42
N ASP A 191 -12.41 -18.41 20.73
CA ASP A 191 -13.48 -18.35 21.73
C ASP A 191 -12.98 -18.19 23.19
N GLU A 192 -13.81 -17.63 24.08
CA GLU A 192 -13.61 -17.69 25.54
C GLU A 192 -13.49 -19.15 26.04
N SER A 193 -14.16 -20.11 25.38
CA SER A 193 -14.09 -21.52 25.77
C SER A 193 -12.77 -22.19 25.41
N GLU A 194 -12.13 -21.84 24.29
CA GLU A 194 -10.79 -22.33 23.92
C GLU A 194 -9.71 -21.70 24.81
N ALA A 195 -9.87 -20.42 25.17
CA ALA A 195 -9.02 -19.78 26.16
C ALA A 195 -9.10 -20.50 27.52
N ARG A 196 -10.31 -20.89 27.95
CA ARG A 196 -10.55 -21.66 29.19
C ARG A 196 -10.01 -23.10 29.13
N ASP A 197 -10.20 -23.83 28.03
CA ASP A 197 -9.71 -25.21 27.88
C ASP A 197 -8.16 -25.25 27.84
N PHE A 198 -7.54 -24.24 27.22
CA PHE A 198 -6.09 -24.06 27.22
C PHE A 198 -5.55 -23.69 28.62
N ALA A 199 -6.23 -22.79 29.34
CA ALA A 199 -5.89 -22.43 30.72
C ALA A 199 -6.03 -23.62 31.70
N ALA A 200 -7.06 -24.46 31.51
CA ALA A 200 -7.27 -25.67 32.31
C ALA A 200 -6.16 -26.71 32.12
N LYS A 201 -5.63 -26.85 30.89
CA LYS A 201 -4.47 -27.71 30.60
C LYS A 201 -3.16 -27.17 31.20
N CYS A 202 -2.98 -25.85 31.30
CA CYS A 202 -1.82 -25.25 31.97
C CYS A 202 -1.81 -25.47 33.49
N HIS A 203 -2.97 -25.61 34.13
CA HIS A 203 -3.08 -25.83 35.58
C HIS A 203 -2.52 -27.20 36.03
N GLN A 204 -2.29 -28.13 35.09
CA GLN A 204 -1.78 -29.47 35.38
C GLN A 204 -0.25 -29.59 35.38
N VAL A 205 0.49 -28.50 35.14
CA VAL A 205 1.97 -28.50 35.05
C VAL A 205 2.58 -27.79 36.26
N GLU A 206 3.17 -28.56 37.19
CA GLU A 206 3.81 -28.09 38.45
C GLU A 206 4.91 -27.02 38.27
N ILE A 207 5.46 -26.88 37.06
CA ILE A 207 6.59 -25.99 36.75
C ILE A 207 6.23 -24.50 36.91
N CYS A 208 4.94 -24.13 36.87
CA CYS A 208 4.53 -22.72 36.90
C CYS A 208 4.54 -22.08 38.30
N GLN A 209 4.44 -22.88 39.38
CA GLN A 209 4.31 -22.32 40.74
C GLN A 209 5.63 -21.86 41.36
N TYR A 210 6.77 -22.46 40.98
CA TYR A 210 8.03 -22.25 41.70
C TYR A 210 8.76 -20.94 41.36
N HIS A 211 8.46 -20.31 40.22
CA HIS A 211 9.22 -19.15 39.72
C HIS A 211 8.63 -17.76 40.04
N ILE A 212 7.44 -17.68 40.65
CA ILE A 212 6.74 -16.40 40.87
C ILE A 212 7.15 -15.70 42.18
N SER A 213 7.84 -16.39 43.11
CA SER A 213 8.14 -15.86 44.45
C SER A 213 9.38 -14.96 44.55
N SER A 214 10.25 -14.91 43.54
CA SER A 214 11.49 -14.13 43.59
C SER A 214 11.42 -12.84 42.78
N ARG A 215 11.12 -11.71 43.45
CA ARG A 215 11.18 -10.35 42.90
C ARG A 215 12.62 -9.94 42.58
N ASN A 216 13.11 -10.23 41.37
CA ASN A 216 14.13 -9.47 40.61
C ASN A 216 14.70 -10.32 39.46
N VAL A 217 13.92 -10.54 38.40
CA VAL A 217 14.43 -11.21 37.19
C VAL A 217 14.04 -10.40 35.95
N LYS A 218 15.03 -10.04 35.13
CA LYS A 218 14.82 -9.56 33.75
C LYS A 218 14.35 -10.76 32.92
N PHE A 219 13.12 -10.72 32.43
CA PHE A 219 12.52 -11.82 31.67
C PHE A 219 13.12 -11.93 30.26
N SER A 220 13.49 -13.16 29.86
CA SER A 220 13.76 -13.48 28.46
C SER A 220 12.45 -13.55 27.67
N THR A 221 12.53 -13.32 26.37
CA THR A 221 11.42 -13.26 25.39
C THR A 221 10.52 -14.49 25.31
N GLU A 222 10.89 -15.60 25.97
CA GLU A 222 10.08 -16.82 26.03
C GLU A 222 9.11 -16.83 27.21
N ILE A 223 9.43 -16.18 28.34
CA ILE A 223 8.57 -16.15 29.53
C ILE A 223 7.47 -15.08 29.38
N SER A 224 7.76 -13.99 28.66
CA SER A 224 6.74 -13.00 28.29
C SER A 224 5.63 -13.62 27.42
N LYS A 225 5.95 -14.64 26.61
CA LYS A 225 4.95 -15.43 25.87
C LYS A 225 4.09 -16.32 26.77
N PHE A 226 4.62 -16.67 27.95
CA PHE A 226 3.97 -17.55 28.92
C PHE A 226 2.99 -16.80 29.84
N LEU A 227 3.33 -15.55 30.21
CA LEU A 227 2.47 -14.65 31.01
C LEU A 227 1.22 -14.14 30.27
N VAL A 228 1.20 -14.22 28.94
CA VAL A 228 0.07 -13.81 28.09
C VAL A 228 -1.19 -14.70 28.27
N LEU A 229 -1.07 -15.86 28.90
CA LEU A 229 -2.12 -16.90 28.90
C LEU A 229 -2.78 -17.16 30.26
N THR A 230 -2.39 -16.44 31.31
CA THR A 230 -3.07 -16.50 32.62
C THR A 230 -3.81 -15.19 32.88
N GLU A 231 -5.13 -15.19 32.74
CA GLU A 231 -5.97 -14.17 33.34
C GLU A 231 -5.76 -14.18 34.86
N ALA A 232 -5.06 -13.18 35.37
CA ALA A 232 -5.33 -12.67 36.70
C ALA A 232 -6.71 -12.00 36.67
N ALA A 233 -7.76 -12.79 36.66
CA ALA A 233 -9.11 -12.33 36.96
C ALA A 233 -9.50 -12.88 38.34
N PHE A 234 -9.95 -11.96 39.20
CA PHE A 234 -10.45 -12.11 40.57
C PHE A 234 -9.43 -11.94 41.71
N PHE A 235 -9.22 -10.69 42.16
CA PHE A 235 -9.86 -10.18 43.39
C PHE A 235 -9.65 -8.64 43.59
N THR A 236 -10.75 -7.99 43.98
CA THR A 236 -10.94 -6.70 44.67
C THR A 236 -10.58 -5.35 44.02
N ASN A 237 -11.65 -4.54 43.89
CA ASN A 237 -11.79 -3.08 44.11
C ASN A 237 -10.63 -2.13 43.81
N ASP A 238 -11.00 -1.11 43.02
CA ASP A 238 -10.43 0.23 42.93
C ASP A 238 -8.91 0.37 42.82
N SER A 239 -8.50 0.97 41.69
CA SER A 239 -7.20 1.63 41.47
C SER A 239 -6.06 0.79 40.90
N PHE A 240 -6.23 0.13 39.75
CA PHE A 240 -5.07 -0.20 38.90
C PHE A 240 -5.39 0.00 37.41
N GLY A 241 -4.53 0.77 36.74
CA GLY A 241 -4.76 1.34 35.42
C GLY A 241 -4.90 0.31 34.28
N LYS A 242 -5.57 0.76 33.21
CA LYS A 242 -5.64 0.11 31.89
C LYS A 242 -4.29 -0.50 31.49
N PHE A 243 -4.14 -1.81 31.61
CA PHE A 243 -3.12 -2.55 30.89
C PHE A 243 -3.66 -2.85 29.48
N GLN A 244 -3.10 -2.17 28.48
CA GLN A 244 -3.38 -2.41 27.08
C GLN A 244 -2.52 -3.59 26.63
N LEU A 245 -3.15 -4.74 26.34
CA LEU A 245 -2.47 -5.92 25.80
C LEU A 245 -2.24 -5.69 24.31
N ASP A 246 -1.06 -5.22 23.95
CA ASP A 246 -0.64 -5.09 22.55
C ASP A 246 -0.56 -6.49 21.89
N GLY A 247 -1.45 -6.77 20.93
CA GLY A 247 -1.30 -7.91 20.02
C GLY A 247 -2.42 -8.96 20.00
N ILE A 248 -3.50 -8.80 20.75
CA ILE A 248 -4.71 -9.64 20.58
C ILE A 248 -5.87 -8.72 20.20
N LEU A 249 -6.44 -8.91 19.01
CA LEU A 249 -7.59 -8.15 18.54
C LEU A 249 -8.84 -9.06 18.51
N PRO A 250 -9.71 -8.99 19.54
CA PRO A 250 -10.98 -9.71 19.52
C PRO A 250 -11.78 -9.40 18.25
N LYS A 251 -12.45 -10.42 17.67
CA LYS A 251 -13.31 -10.26 16.47
C LYS A 251 -14.28 -9.08 16.60
N LYS A 252 -14.89 -8.92 17.78
CA LYS A 252 -15.84 -7.85 18.08
C LYS A 252 -15.18 -6.47 17.98
N ASP A 253 -13.92 -6.36 18.37
CA ASP A 253 -13.18 -5.10 18.35
C ASP A 253 -12.77 -4.73 16.92
N LEU A 254 -12.34 -5.69 16.10
CA LEU A 254 -12.02 -5.45 14.68
C LEU A 254 -13.22 -4.87 13.92
N VAL A 255 -14.36 -5.57 13.99
CA VAL A 255 -15.58 -5.15 13.28
C VAL A 255 -16.05 -3.77 13.76
N THR A 256 -15.97 -3.51 15.06
CA THR A 256 -16.36 -2.22 15.65
C THR A 256 -15.45 -1.10 15.16
N GLN A 257 -14.13 -1.30 15.17
CA GLN A 257 -13.16 -0.31 14.68
C GLN A 257 -13.37 0.04 13.20
N ILE A 258 -13.62 -0.96 12.34
CA ILE A 258 -13.90 -0.72 10.92
C ILE A 258 -15.18 0.11 10.76
N ARG A 259 -16.26 -0.23 11.48
CA ARG A 259 -17.54 0.53 11.44
C ARG A 259 -17.35 1.97 11.90
N GLU A 260 -16.62 2.18 12.99
CA GLU A 260 -16.34 3.52 13.52
C GLU A 260 -15.51 4.36 12.53
N SER A 261 -14.50 3.77 11.90
CA SER A 261 -13.71 4.47 10.87
C SER A 261 -14.56 4.83 9.65
N LEU A 262 -15.38 3.89 9.15
CA LEU A 262 -16.24 4.13 8.00
C LEU A 262 -17.32 5.18 8.29
N THR A 263 -17.80 5.25 9.53
CA THR A 263 -18.74 6.30 9.97
C THR A 263 -18.12 7.70 9.85
N LYS A 264 -16.79 7.82 10.03
CA LYS A 264 -16.04 9.08 9.90
C LYS A 264 -15.60 9.37 8.47
N CYS A 265 -15.17 8.36 7.72
CA CYS A 265 -14.63 8.51 6.37
C CYS A 265 -14.85 7.27 5.50
N ALA A 266 -15.59 7.44 4.40
CA ALA A 266 -15.84 6.38 3.41
C ALA A 266 -14.58 5.92 2.66
N HIS A 267 -13.52 6.74 2.58
CA HIS A 267 -12.25 6.45 1.89
C HIS A 267 -11.18 5.86 2.82
N SER A 268 -11.60 5.24 3.93
CA SER A 268 -10.66 4.59 4.85
C SER A 268 -9.95 3.42 4.17
N VAL A 269 -8.67 3.23 4.51
CA VAL A 269 -7.82 2.14 4.01
C VAL A 269 -7.55 1.16 5.15
N PHE A 270 -7.82 -0.12 4.93
CA PHE A 270 -7.61 -1.20 5.89
C PHE A 270 -6.60 -2.20 5.32
N VAL A 271 -5.47 -2.36 6.01
CA VAL A 271 -4.38 -3.27 5.65
C VAL A 271 -4.33 -4.43 6.62
N PHE A 272 -4.37 -5.65 6.11
CA PHE A 272 -4.27 -6.90 6.87
C PHE A 272 -2.94 -7.57 6.51
N ASP A 273 -1.93 -7.37 7.35
CA ASP A 273 -0.59 -7.93 7.19
C ASP A 273 -0.54 -9.36 7.75
N GLU A 274 0.26 -10.23 7.15
CA GLU A 274 0.30 -11.67 7.48
C GLU A 274 -1.10 -12.33 7.48
N MET A 275 -1.88 -12.06 6.44
CA MET A 275 -3.26 -12.56 6.28
C MET A 275 -3.37 -14.10 6.35
N ASP A 276 -2.31 -14.82 5.97
CA ASP A 276 -2.22 -16.28 6.11
C ASP A 276 -2.26 -16.77 7.56
N LYS A 277 -2.00 -15.89 8.54
CA LYS A 277 -2.03 -16.17 9.98
C LYS A 277 -3.32 -15.75 10.68
N PHE A 278 -4.24 -15.08 9.96
CA PHE A 278 -5.54 -14.73 10.53
C PHE A 278 -6.45 -15.97 10.61
N PRO A 279 -7.19 -16.19 11.72
CA PRO A 279 -8.20 -17.22 11.76
C PRO A 279 -9.32 -16.93 10.77
N ARG A 280 -9.88 -18.01 10.19
CA ARG A 280 -10.98 -17.95 9.23
C ARG A 280 -12.15 -17.09 9.72
N VAL A 281 -12.50 -17.21 11.01
CA VAL A 281 -13.64 -16.49 11.60
C VAL A 281 -13.47 -14.97 11.53
N VAL A 282 -12.23 -14.48 11.63
CA VAL A 282 -11.89 -13.06 11.52
C VAL A 282 -11.96 -12.62 10.06
N ILE A 283 -11.44 -13.44 9.15
CA ILE A 283 -11.49 -13.20 7.70
C ILE A 283 -12.95 -13.10 7.24
N ASP A 284 -13.80 -14.06 7.62
CA ASP A 284 -15.21 -14.10 7.26
C ASP A 284 -16.00 -12.91 7.86
N SER A 285 -15.53 -12.32 8.95
CA SER A 285 -16.17 -11.12 9.51
C SER A 285 -16.03 -9.89 8.60
N LEU A 286 -15.03 -9.86 7.72
CA LEU A 286 -14.81 -8.75 6.79
C LEU A 286 -15.79 -8.77 5.60
N LEU A 287 -16.53 -9.86 5.39
CA LEU A 287 -17.54 -9.98 4.33
C LEU A 287 -18.53 -8.81 4.36
N GLU A 288 -18.93 -8.38 5.56
CA GLU A 288 -19.88 -7.28 5.74
C GLU A 288 -19.43 -5.96 5.09
N PHE A 289 -18.13 -5.78 4.90
CA PHE A 289 -17.55 -4.55 4.35
C PHE A 289 -17.15 -4.69 2.88
N ILE A 290 -16.84 -5.89 2.42
CA ILE A 290 -16.25 -6.11 1.08
C ILE A 290 -17.29 -6.60 0.07
N ASP A 291 -18.36 -7.24 0.55
CA ASP A 291 -19.44 -7.75 -0.32
C ASP A 291 -20.17 -6.60 -1.05
N TYR A 292 -20.91 -6.94 -2.10
CA TYR A 292 -21.67 -5.99 -2.92
C TYR A 292 -22.82 -5.33 -2.13
N ASP A 293 -23.32 -6.04 -1.10
CA ASP A 293 -24.36 -5.59 -0.18
C ASP A 293 -23.78 -4.69 0.91
N ALA A 294 -23.22 -3.55 0.49
CA ALA A 294 -22.59 -2.61 1.40
C ALA A 294 -23.62 -2.03 2.38
N LYS A 295 -23.50 -2.41 3.65
CA LYS A 295 -24.30 -1.83 4.74
C LYS A 295 -23.94 -0.35 4.94
N ILE A 296 -24.89 0.40 5.48
CA ILE A 296 -24.72 1.82 5.82
C ILE A 296 -24.19 1.93 7.25
N TYR A 297 -23.10 2.67 7.43
CA TYR A 297 -22.45 2.99 8.69
C TYR A 297 -22.50 4.52 8.88
N GLY A 298 -23.48 4.99 9.67
CA GLY A 298 -23.76 6.43 9.79
C GLY A 298 -24.26 7.02 8.47
N LYS A 299 -23.48 7.93 7.86
CA LYS A 299 -23.78 8.56 6.55
C LYS A 299 -23.06 7.89 5.38
N HIS A 300 -22.21 6.90 5.64
CA HIS A 300 -21.32 6.31 4.65
C HIS A 300 -21.58 4.81 4.51
N ASN A 301 -21.05 4.21 3.45
CA ASN A 301 -20.94 2.76 3.31
C ASN A 301 -19.49 2.39 2.99
N SER A 302 -19.19 1.11 2.93
CA SER A 302 -17.84 0.61 2.65
C SER A 302 -17.44 0.69 1.17
N ARG A 303 -18.32 1.10 0.26
CA ARG A 303 -18.06 0.98 -1.19
C ARG A 303 -16.86 1.79 -1.67
N LYS A 304 -16.51 2.88 -0.99
CA LYS A 304 -15.36 3.73 -1.31
C LYS A 304 -14.09 3.38 -0.53
N ALA A 305 -14.15 2.36 0.32
CA ALA A 305 -13.04 1.95 1.15
C ALA A 305 -12.12 0.99 0.39
N VAL A 306 -10.87 0.94 0.83
CA VAL A 306 -9.84 0.06 0.26
C VAL A 306 -9.40 -0.96 1.30
N PHE A 307 -9.45 -2.23 0.94
CA PHE A 307 -8.99 -3.36 1.73
C PHE A 307 -7.77 -3.97 1.05
N ILE A 308 -6.66 -4.10 1.78
CA ILE A 308 -5.41 -4.65 1.26
C ILE A 308 -4.97 -5.82 2.14
N PHE A 309 -4.83 -7.00 1.55
CA PHE A 309 -4.43 -8.23 2.23
C PHE A 309 -3.01 -8.60 1.83
N LEU A 310 -2.08 -8.68 2.79
CA LEU A 310 -0.70 -9.07 2.54
C LEU A 310 -0.51 -10.52 2.99
N SER A 311 -0.03 -11.38 2.10
CA SER A 311 0.23 -12.78 2.44
C SER A 311 1.51 -13.30 1.80
N ASN A 312 2.16 -14.24 2.48
CA ASN A 312 3.27 -15.01 1.92
C ASN A 312 2.81 -16.23 1.09
N SER A 313 1.49 -16.39 0.91
CA SER A 313 0.90 -17.42 0.05
C SER A 313 1.38 -17.27 -1.40
N ALA A 314 1.29 -18.36 -2.16
CA ALA A 314 1.68 -18.44 -3.57
C ALA A 314 3.17 -18.16 -3.86
N THR A 315 4.02 -17.98 -2.84
CA THR A 315 5.47 -17.71 -3.02
C THR A 315 6.15 -18.73 -3.92
N ARG A 316 5.97 -20.03 -3.62
CA ARG A 316 6.59 -21.11 -4.41
C ARG A 316 6.18 -21.08 -5.88
N ILE A 317 4.92 -20.77 -6.11
CA ILE A 317 4.32 -20.80 -7.44
C ILE A 317 4.77 -19.57 -8.25
N ILE A 318 4.74 -18.38 -7.64
CA ILE A 318 5.28 -17.15 -8.24
C ILE A 318 6.75 -17.34 -8.60
N ASP A 319 7.54 -17.91 -7.68
CA ASP A 319 8.98 -18.09 -7.89
C ASP A 319 9.26 -19.07 -9.03
N GLY A 320 8.50 -20.16 -9.12
CA GLY A 320 8.61 -21.13 -10.20
C GLY A 320 8.29 -20.51 -11.57
N GLU A 321 7.20 -19.76 -11.68
CA GLU A 321 6.82 -19.11 -12.95
C GLU A 321 7.82 -18.02 -13.38
N VAL A 322 8.32 -17.25 -12.43
CA VAL A 322 9.34 -16.23 -12.71
C VAL A 322 10.67 -16.88 -13.10
N TYR A 323 11.07 -17.96 -12.43
CA TYR A 323 12.24 -18.76 -12.79
C TYR A 323 12.11 -19.29 -14.22
N LYS A 324 11.00 -19.94 -14.54
CA LYS A 324 10.70 -20.45 -15.88
C LYS A 324 10.73 -19.37 -16.95
N HIS A 325 10.16 -18.20 -16.66
CA HIS A 325 10.16 -17.08 -17.61
C HIS A 325 11.56 -16.54 -17.90
N ILE A 326 12.38 -16.37 -16.86
CA ILE A 326 13.73 -15.80 -17.02
C ILE A 326 14.70 -16.85 -17.56
N TRP A 327 14.70 -18.04 -16.98
CA TRP A 327 15.72 -19.05 -17.22
C TRP A 327 15.37 -20.03 -18.34
N GLU A 328 14.18 -20.63 -18.32
CA GLU A 328 13.80 -21.60 -19.36
C GLU A 328 13.45 -20.89 -20.67
N ASN A 329 12.68 -19.80 -20.59
CA ASN A 329 12.22 -19.07 -21.77
C ASN A 329 13.19 -17.99 -22.25
N GLN A 330 14.28 -17.73 -21.51
CA GLN A 330 15.30 -16.72 -21.84
C GLN A 330 14.71 -15.32 -22.09
N LYS A 331 13.67 -14.95 -21.33
CA LYS A 331 13.00 -13.64 -21.46
C LYS A 331 13.42 -12.70 -20.35
N SER A 332 13.46 -11.42 -20.66
CA SER A 332 13.65 -10.39 -19.64
C SER A 332 12.53 -10.43 -18.60
N ARG A 333 12.88 -10.27 -17.32
CA ARG A 333 11.93 -10.08 -16.20
C ARG A 333 10.90 -9.00 -16.50
N THR A 334 11.32 -7.87 -17.07
CA THR A 334 10.44 -6.72 -17.34
C THR A 334 9.39 -7.00 -18.40
N SER A 335 9.58 -8.06 -19.21
CA SER A 335 8.60 -8.50 -20.20
C SER A 335 7.49 -9.39 -19.61
N LEU A 336 7.64 -9.86 -18.36
CA LEU A 336 6.62 -10.66 -17.68
C LEU A 336 5.38 -9.80 -17.41
N ARG A 337 4.21 -10.28 -17.82
CA ARG A 337 2.93 -9.56 -17.66
C ARG A 337 2.04 -10.26 -16.66
N TYR A 338 1.11 -9.50 -16.07
CA TYR A 338 0.14 -10.04 -15.12
C TYR A 338 -0.70 -11.19 -15.68
N GLU A 339 -1.09 -11.12 -16.95
CA GLU A 339 -1.89 -12.16 -17.60
C GLU A 339 -1.19 -13.53 -17.64
N ASN A 340 0.15 -13.57 -17.55
CA ASN A 340 0.89 -14.83 -17.44
C ASN A 340 0.73 -15.50 -16.07
N LEU A 341 0.48 -14.72 -15.02
CA LEU A 341 0.41 -15.19 -13.63
C LEU A 341 -1.03 -15.28 -13.12
N LYS A 342 -1.98 -14.58 -13.73
CA LYS A 342 -3.35 -14.38 -13.25
C LYS A 342 -4.10 -15.67 -12.92
N THR A 343 -4.07 -16.66 -13.81
CA THR A 343 -4.76 -17.95 -13.59
C THR A 343 -4.15 -18.67 -12.39
N ILE A 344 -2.83 -18.75 -12.38
CA ILE A 344 -2.05 -19.46 -11.38
C ILE A 344 -2.17 -18.80 -10.00
N LEU A 345 -2.19 -17.47 -9.94
CA LEU A 345 -2.38 -16.71 -8.69
C LEU A 345 -3.76 -16.91 -8.08
N ARG A 346 -4.80 -16.97 -8.93
CA ARG A 346 -6.14 -17.30 -8.48
C ARG A 346 -6.14 -18.70 -7.89
N GLU A 347 -5.69 -19.70 -8.64
CA GLU A 347 -5.62 -21.09 -8.17
C GLU A 347 -4.79 -21.24 -6.89
N ALA A 348 -3.64 -20.59 -6.79
CA ALA A 348 -2.79 -20.61 -5.61
C ALA A 348 -3.49 -20.04 -4.37
N ALA A 349 -4.29 -18.98 -4.53
CA ALA A 349 -5.12 -18.45 -3.45
C ALA A 349 -6.22 -19.43 -3.00
N PHE A 350 -6.66 -20.34 -3.87
CA PHE A 350 -7.66 -21.38 -3.58
C PHE A 350 -7.06 -22.73 -3.10
N ASN A 351 -5.82 -23.05 -3.46
CA ASN A 351 -5.32 -24.44 -3.41
C ASN A 351 -3.92 -24.64 -2.81
N ASP A 352 -3.30 -23.65 -2.16
CA ASP A 352 -2.03 -23.90 -1.49
C ASP A 352 -2.20 -25.03 -0.44
N GLY A 353 -1.39 -26.07 -0.55
CA GLY A 353 -1.52 -27.34 0.18
C GLY A 353 -1.26 -27.23 1.68
N SER A 354 -1.06 -26.02 2.21
CA SER A 354 -0.94 -25.77 3.64
C SER A 354 -2.32 -25.88 4.29
N LYS A 355 -2.45 -26.83 5.22
CA LYS A 355 -3.68 -27.12 5.98
C LYS A 355 -4.16 -25.96 6.87
N PHE A 356 -3.50 -24.79 6.83
CA PHE A 356 -3.66 -23.68 7.78
C PHE A 356 -3.75 -22.27 7.15
N SER A 357 -3.76 -22.10 5.82
CA SER A 357 -3.98 -20.74 5.26
C SER A 357 -5.46 -20.35 5.40
N GLY A 358 -5.76 -19.44 6.32
CA GLY A 358 -7.13 -18.95 6.62
C GLY A 358 -7.89 -18.42 5.39
N LEU A 359 -7.17 -18.04 4.33
CA LEU A 359 -7.74 -17.57 3.07
C LEU A 359 -8.46 -18.67 2.28
N ARG A 360 -7.96 -19.93 2.34
CA ARG A 360 -8.41 -21.05 1.48
C ARG A 360 -9.88 -21.44 1.68
N GLN A 361 -10.41 -21.22 2.88
CA GLN A 361 -11.76 -21.59 3.27
C GLN A 361 -12.63 -20.39 3.64
N SER A 362 -12.11 -19.18 3.42
CA SER A 362 -12.87 -17.97 3.66
C SER A 362 -13.92 -17.75 2.57
N GLU A 363 -15.07 -17.23 2.96
CA GLU A 363 -16.12 -16.86 2.02
C GLU A 363 -15.70 -15.71 1.11
N ILE A 364 -14.67 -14.92 1.49
CA ILE A 364 -14.11 -13.83 0.67
C ILE A 364 -13.55 -14.38 -0.64
N VAL A 365 -12.82 -15.48 -0.56
CA VAL A 365 -12.20 -16.13 -1.72
C VAL A 365 -13.27 -16.88 -2.52
N ARG A 366 -14.18 -17.61 -1.86
CA ARG A 366 -15.30 -18.33 -2.53
C ARG A 366 -16.25 -17.40 -3.29
N LYS A 367 -16.63 -16.27 -2.69
CA LYS A 367 -17.47 -15.25 -3.33
C LYS A 367 -16.70 -14.37 -4.31
N SER A 368 -15.41 -14.63 -4.58
CA SER A 368 -14.57 -13.84 -5.48
C SER A 368 -14.56 -12.34 -5.12
N LEU A 369 -14.51 -12.02 -3.83
CA LEU A 369 -14.57 -10.65 -3.36
C LEU A 369 -13.26 -9.88 -3.53
N ILE A 370 -12.13 -10.57 -3.71
CA ILE A 370 -10.85 -9.95 -4.08
C ILE A 370 -10.91 -9.49 -5.55
N ASN A 371 -10.68 -8.20 -5.79
CA ASN A 371 -10.64 -7.62 -7.14
C ASN A 371 -9.38 -8.06 -7.90
N TYR A 372 -8.22 -7.98 -7.25
CA TYR A 372 -6.93 -8.28 -7.88
C TYR A 372 -6.00 -9.07 -6.94
N TYR A 373 -5.43 -10.15 -7.46
CA TYR A 373 -4.34 -10.89 -6.82
C TYR A 373 -3.03 -10.38 -7.41
N ILE A 374 -2.23 -9.66 -6.63
CA ILE A 374 -1.08 -8.90 -7.10
C ILE A 374 0.21 -9.64 -6.69
N PRO A 375 1.01 -10.12 -7.66
CA PRO A 375 2.22 -10.87 -7.37
C PRO A 375 3.39 -9.95 -7.01
N PHE A 376 4.11 -10.32 -5.94
CA PHE A 376 5.40 -9.77 -5.55
C PHE A 376 6.49 -10.76 -5.93
N LEU A 377 7.19 -10.40 -7.01
CA LEU A 377 8.15 -11.23 -7.71
C LEU A 377 9.44 -11.40 -6.87
N PRO A 378 10.13 -12.55 -6.95
CA PRO A 378 11.40 -12.76 -6.25
C PRO A 378 12.46 -11.76 -6.72
N LEU A 379 13.29 -11.27 -5.81
CA LEU A 379 14.29 -10.24 -6.12
C LEU A 379 15.60 -10.87 -6.58
N GLU A 380 16.04 -10.52 -7.78
CA GLU A 380 17.38 -10.86 -8.28
C GLU A 380 18.49 -10.08 -7.57
N LYS A 381 19.74 -10.55 -7.67
CA LYS A 381 20.95 -9.88 -7.13
C LYS A 381 21.01 -8.39 -7.46
N VAL A 382 20.68 -8.03 -8.70
CA VAL A 382 20.66 -6.63 -9.14
C VAL A 382 19.71 -5.76 -8.32
N HIS A 383 18.57 -6.29 -7.90
CA HIS A 383 17.61 -5.56 -7.07
C HIS A 383 18.09 -5.44 -5.62
N VAL A 384 18.78 -6.45 -5.11
CA VAL A 384 19.40 -6.39 -3.77
C VAL A 384 20.47 -5.30 -3.73
N ILE A 385 21.29 -5.19 -4.78
CA ILE A 385 22.26 -4.09 -4.93
C ILE A 385 21.55 -2.73 -4.97
N GLN A 386 20.43 -2.62 -5.68
CA GLN A 386 19.61 -1.40 -5.67
C GLN A 386 19.07 -1.07 -4.26
N CYS A 387 18.63 -2.06 -3.49
CA CYS A 387 18.23 -1.88 -2.10
C CYS A 387 19.39 -1.41 -1.21
N ILE A 388 20.60 -1.96 -1.39
CA ILE A 388 21.81 -1.49 -0.69
C ILE A 388 22.08 -0.02 -1.03
N ASN A 389 22.01 0.36 -2.30
CA ASN A 389 22.22 1.73 -2.74
C ASN A 389 21.19 2.70 -2.14
N ALA A 390 19.91 2.31 -2.15
CA ALA A 390 18.84 3.10 -1.54
C ALA A 390 19.03 3.24 -0.03
N TYR A 391 19.45 2.17 0.65
CA TYR A 391 19.76 2.19 2.09
C TYR A 391 20.91 3.16 2.41
N ILE A 392 22.03 3.07 1.68
CA ILE A 392 23.19 3.97 1.86
C ILE A 392 22.79 5.43 1.66
N LYS A 393 22.04 5.71 0.58
CA LYS A 393 21.53 7.06 0.29
C LYS A 393 20.71 7.59 1.46
N LYS A 394 19.71 6.82 1.90
CA LYS A 394 18.83 7.19 3.02
C LYS A 394 19.59 7.34 4.35
N TYR A 395 20.58 6.49 4.59
CA TYR A 395 21.44 6.60 5.77
C TYR A 395 22.24 7.91 5.75
N ASN A 396 22.84 8.26 4.61
CA ASN A 396 23.61 9.50 4.45
C ASN A 396 22.75 10.77 4.48
N GLU A 397 21.48 10.68 4.09
CA GLU A 397 20.52 11.78 4.21
C GLU A 397 20.08 12.00 5.68
N ASN A 398 19.98 10.93 6.48
CA ASN A 398 19.47 10.99 7.85
C ASN A 398 20.55 10.98 8.94
N LYS A 399 21.83 10.81 8.59
CA LYS A 399 22.92 10.80 9.55
C LYS A 399 23.12 12.17 10.18
N ASN A 400 23.73 12.18 11.36
CA ASN A 400 24.21 13.40 11.98
C ASN A 400 25.27 14.05 11.05
N PRO A 401 25.23 15.37 10.78
CA PRO A 401 26.20 16.06 9.94
C PRO A 401 27.66 15.86 10.35
N ASN A 402 27.92 15.53 11.62
CA ASN A 402 29.27 15.26 12.14
C ASN A 402 29.80 13.84 11.81
N LYS A 403 28.98 12.96 11.22
CA LYS A 403 29.38 11.60 10.84
C LYS A 403 29.79 11.57 9.36
N SER A 404 30.85 10.85 9.02
CA SER A 404 31.27 10.65 7.64
C SER A 404 30.19 9.93 6.82
N ASP A 405 30.18 10.16 5.50
CA ASP A 405 29.30 9.41 4.60
C ASP A 405 29.67 7.93 4.66
N LEU A 406 28.66 7.07 4.76
CA LEU A 406 28.80 5.66 4.44
C LEU A 406 29.06 5.58 2.93
N LYS A 407 30.26 5.14 2.56
CA LYS A 407 30.65 4.90 1.17
C LYS A 407 31.10 3.46 1.06
N LEU A 408 30.36 2.68 0.29
CA LEU A 408 30.78 1.35 -0.14
C LEU A 408 31.22 1.45 -1.60
N SER A 409 32.29 0.76 -1.97
CA SER A 409 32.69 0.51 -3.36
C SER A 409 31.74 -0.49 -4.01
N GLU A 410 31.78 -0.60 -5.34
CA GLU A 410 31.01 -1.65 -6.04
C GLU A 410 31.43 -3.05 -5.62
N GLU A 411 32.71 -3.27 -5.34
CA GLU A 411 33.23 -4.56 -4.89
C GLU A 411 32.69 -4.94 -3.51
N GLU A 412 32.63 -3.99 -2.56
CA GLU A 412 32.06 -4.23 -1.24
C GLU A 412 30.56 -4.52 -1.32
N ARG A 413 29.82 -3.77 -2.15
CA ARG A 413 28.40 -4.07 -2.43
C ARG A 413 28.22 -5.48 -2.97
N GLN A 414 29.08 -5.91 -3.89
CA GLN A 414 29.00 -7.24 -4.47
C GLN A 414 29.35 -8.32 -3.43
N ARG A 415 30.34 -8.10 -2.56
CA ARG A 415 30.67 -9.01 -1.46
C ARG A 415 29.51 -9.19 -0.49
N ILE A 416 28.95 -8.08 0.01
CA ILE A 416 27.74 -8.04 0.86
C ILE A 416 26.60 -8.81 0.20
N THR A 417 26.35 -8.54 -1.09
CA THR A 417 25.29 -9.20 -1.86
C THR A 417 25.53 -10.70 -1.98
N ASN A 418 26.79 -11.15 -2.12
CA ASN A 418 27.15 -12.56 -2.26
C ASN A 418 27.09 -13.36 -0.95
N GLU A 419 27.16 -12.69 0.21
CA GLU A 419 26.98 -13.33 1.53
C GLU A 419 25.52 -13.72 1.82
N MET A 420 24.57 -13.19 1.04
CA MET A 420 23.16 -13.49 1.21
C MET A 420 22.77 -14.86 0.63
N GLU A 421 21.66 -15.41 1.11
CA GLU A 421 21.13 -16.66 0.60
C GLU A 421 20.29 -16.49 -0.67
N TYR A 422 20.59 -17.30 -1.68
CA TYR A 422 19.90 -17.32 -2.97
C TYR A 422 19.26 -18.68 -3.27
N SER A 423 18.32 -18.67 -4.20
CA SER A 423 17.59 -19.84 -4.67
C SER A 423 17.25 -19.71 -6.16
N PRO A 424 16.99 -20.82 -6.88
CA PRO A 424 17.20 -22.22 -6.46
C PRO A 424 18.70 -22.59 -6.32
N GLN A 425 19.04 -23.78 -5.80
CA GLN A 425 20.43 -24.16 -5.50
C GLN A 425 21.28 -24.37 -6.76
N GLU A 426 20.67 -24.93 -7.80
CA GLU A 426 21.32 -25.24 -9.08
C GLU A 426 21.73 -23.95 -9.81
N ASN A 427 20.90 -22.91 -9.68
CA ASN A 427 21.13 -21.62 -10.29
C ASN A 427 20.62 -20.48 -9.38
N PRO A 428 21.46 -20.01 -8.45
CA PRO A 428 21.07 -19.05 -7.41
C PRO A 428 20.86 -17.64 -7.96
N ILE A 429 19.65 -17.37 -8.47
CA ILE A 429 19.29 -16.08 -9.07
C ILE A 429 18.46 -15.19 -8.14
N PHE A 430 17.67 -15.76 -7.23
CA PHE A 430 16.72 -15.02 -6.39
C PHE A 430 17.12 -15.00 -4.92
N SER A 431 17.14 -13.82 -4.30
CA SER A 431 17.34 -13.67 -2.86
C SER A 431 16.17 -14.28 -2.09
N LYS A 432 16.47 -15.20 -1.15
CA LYS A 432 15.44 -15.84 -0.32
C LYS A 432 14.71 -14.85 0.59
N GLN A 433 15.43 -13.83 1.08
CA GLN A 433 14.90 -12.85 2.03
C GLN A 433 14.61 -11.48 1.37
N GLY A 434 14.72 -11.39 0.05
CA GLY A 434 14.61 -10.13 -0.68
C GLY A 434 15.57 -9.08 -0.13
N CYS A 435 15.05 -7.91 0.25
CA CYS A 435 15.81 -6.81 0.83
C CYS A 435 15.68 -6.69 2.36
N LYS A 436 15.07 -7.67 3.04
CA LYS A 436 14.76 -7.59 4.47
C LYS A 436 16.00 -7.46 5.36
N THR A 437 17.08 -8.14 5.02
CA THR A 437 18.33 -8.17 5.79
C THR A 437 19.37 -7.17 5.32
N VAL A 438 19.08 -6.36 4.30
CA VAL A 438 20.05 -5.40 3.74
C VAL A 438 20.60 -4.46 4.81
N GLU A 439 19.74 -3.92 5.68
CA GLU A 439 20.15 -3.04 6.77
C GLU A 439 21.12 -3.74 7.74
N GLU A 440 20.79 -4.95 8.17
CA GLU A 440 21.61 -5.75 9.09
C GLU A 440 22.96 -6.11 8.48
N VAL A 441 22.98 -6.56 7.23
CA VAL A 441 24.21 -6.99 6.55
C VAL A 441 25.10 -5.78 6.25
N VAL A 442 24.55 -4.66 5.77
CA VAL A 442 25.34 -3.45 5.50
C VAL A 442 25.92 -2.88 6.79
N THR A 443 25.12 -2.86 7.87
CA THR A 443 25.59 -2.37 9.17
C THR A 443 26.71 -3.26 9.71
N THR A 444 26.55 -4.58 9.62
CA THR A 444 27.58 -5.55 10.06
C THR A 444 28.86 -5.43 9.25
N ALA A 445 28.76 -5.27 7.93
CA ALA A 445 29.92 -5.09 7.05
C ALA A 445 30.68 -3.80 7.37
N ASN A 446 29.98 -2.71 7.68
CA ASN A 446 30.60 -1.43 8.06
C ASN A 446 31.30 -1.44 9.44
N PHE A 447 31.13 -2.49 10.23
CA PHE A 447 31.88 -2.69 11.49
C PHE A 447 32.98 -3.75 11.36
N LYS A 448 33.02 -4.50 10.26
CA LYS A 448 34.07 -5.50 9.96
C LYS A 448 35.26 -4.91 9.19
N TYR A 449 35.07 -3.75 8.57
CA TYR A 449 36.04 -3.00 7.77
C TYR A 449 36.04 -1.55 8.21
#